data_AF-A0A1S4B972-F1
#
_entry.id   AF-A0A1S4B972-F1
#
_cell.length_a   1.000
_cell.length_b   1.000
_cell.length_c   1.000
_cell.angle_alpha   90.00
_cell.angle_beta   90.00
_cell.angle_gamma   90.00
#
_symmetry.space_group_name_H-M   'P 1'
#
loop_
_entity.id
_entity.type
_entity.pdbx_description
1 polymer ?
#
loop_
_entity_poly.entity_id
_entity_poly.type
_entity_poly.pdbx_seq_one_letter_code
_entity_poly.pdbx_strand_id
1 'polypeptide(L)'
;MASVSSLFYPSLFLLLFLASLHIQFPNLFSFSFSSSSSSTQHKKVQNYEKFGQIEEGLARARAAIREAAKRRTYIFYENGSFIPRGSVYRNPFAFYQSHIEMQKRFKIWVYKEGEPPLFHRGPMKEIYSIEGQFIDEMESGESHFLTKNPENATAFFLSISIAKIVKYVYNPRCSCGSRWLQNIFVDYVNVVSNKYPYWNRSNGADHFYVSCHDW
;
A
#
# COMPACT_ATOMS: atom_id res chain seq x y z
N MET A 1 -10.59 45.64 29.26
CA MET A 1 -9.29 46.09 28.70
C MET A 1 -8.56 44.86 28.17
N ALA A 2 -8.40 44.77 26.85
CA ALA A 2 -7.66 43.71 26.19
C ALA A 2 -6.15 44.00 26.26
N SER A 3 -5.34 42.96 26.44
CA SER A 3 -3.91 42.98 26.12
C SER A 3 -3.61 41.78 25.24
N VAL A 4 -3.30 42.07 23.98
CA VAL A 4 -2.93 41.13 22.92
C VAL A 4 -1.41 41.19 22.79
N SER A 5 -0.70 40.08 23.02
CA SER A 5 0.62 39.81 22.40
C SER A 5 1.25 38.50 22.90
N SER A 6 1.15 37.42 22.12
CA SER A 6 2.20 36.36 22.10
C SER A 6 2.11 35.37 20.91
N LEU A 7 1.54 35.77 19.76
CA LEU A 7 1.47 34.89 18.57
C LEU A 7 2.58 35.13 17.53
N PHE A 8 3.65 35.86 17.86
CA PHE A 8 4.70 36.21 16.90
C PHE A 8 5.87 35.21 16.76
N TYR A 9 5.91 34.12 17.52
CA TYR A 9 7.03 33.16 17.46
C TYR A 9 6.85 31.91 16.57
N PRO A 10 5.66 31.40 16.21
CA PRO A 10 5.57 30.19 15.37
C PRO A 10 5.73 30.45 13.86
N SER A 11 5.59 31.70 13.39
CA SER A 11 5.69 32.04 11.96
C SER A 11 7.13 32.15 11.46
N LEU A 12 8.06 32.64 12.30
CA LEU A 12 9.45 32.82 11.91
C LEU A 12 10.19 31.49 11.76
N PHE A 13 9.81 30.47 12.54
CA PHE A 13 10.38 29.12 12.44
C PHE A 13 9.97 28.42 11.13
N LEU A 14 8.73 28.63 10.67
CA LEU A 14 8.24 28.06 9.41
C LEU A 14 8.92 28.70 8.19
N LEU A 15 9.18 30.01 8.24
CA LEU A 15 9.89 30.74 7.17
C LEU A 15 11.35 30.32 7.06
N LEU A 16 12.05 30.11 8.19
CA LEU A 16 13.43 29.62 8.18
C LEU A 16 13.53 28.16 7.71
N PHE A 17 12.56 27.32 8.07
CA PHE A 17 12.50 25.93 7.61
C PHE A 17 12.29 25.84 6.08
N LEU A 18 11.42 26.69 5.52
CA LEU A 18 11.17 26.74 4.07
C LEU A 18 12.36 27.33 3.29
N ALA A 19 13.03 28.35 3.84
CA ALA A 19 14.23 28.93 3.22
C ALA A 19 15.38 27.91 3.13
N SER A 20 15.51 27.03 4.13
CA SER A 20 16.55 26.00 4.15
C SER A 20 16.30 24.86 3.15
N LEU A 21 15.04 24.57 2.79
CA LEU A 21 14.71 23.59 1.74
C LEU A 21 15.05 24.11 0.33
N HIS A 22 14.94 25.42 0.09
CA HIS A 22 15.19 26.01 -1.23
C HIS A 22 16.68 26.00 -1.63
N ILE A 23 17.59 26.02 -0.66
CA ILE A 23 19.04 26.00 -0.91
C ILE A 23 19.50 24.58 -1.32
N GLN A 24 18.77 23.54 -0.90
CA GLN A 24 19.17 22.15 -1.12
C GLN A 24 18.51 21.49 -2.34
N PHE A 25 17.44 22.08 -2.89
CA PHE A 25 16.68 21.57 -4.03
C PHE A 25 16.13 22.69 -4.93
N PRO A 26 16.92 23.25 -5.85
CA PRO A 26 16.52 24.40 -6.66
C PRO A 26 15.39 24.12 -7.68
N ASN A 27 14.96 22.86 -7.85
CA ASN A 27 13.94 22.46 -8.82
C ASN A 27 12.58 22.06 -8.19
N LEU A 28 12.37 22.27 -6.89
CA LEU A 28 11.12 21.83 -6.21
C LEU A 28 9.89 22.71 -6.51
N PHE A 29 10.04 23.87 -7.15
CA PHE A 29 8.92 24.75 -7.50
C PHE A 29 9.01 25.37 -8.90
N SER A 30 9.37 24.57 -9.91
CA SER A 30 9.11 24.93 -11.30
C SER A 30 7.67 24.54 -11.66
N PHE A 31 6.69 25.33 -11.23
CA PHE A 31 5.31 25.20 -11.71
C PHE A 31 5.22 25.78 -13.12
N SER A 32 5.53 24.97 -14.13
CA SER A 32 5.11 25.24 -15.50
C SER A 32 3.61 25.03 -15.58
N PHE A 33 2.84 26.13 -15.64
CA PHE A 33 1.42 26.10 -15.95
C PHE A 33 1.24 25.71 -17.42
N SER A 34 1.28 24.41 -17.71
CA SER A 34 0.79 23.89 -18.99
C SER A 34 -0.73 23.90 -18.97
N SER A 35 -1.34 24.56 -19.95
CA SER A 35 -2.78 24.53 -20.18
C SER A 35 -3.24 23.08 -20.29
N SER A 36 -3.98 22.59 -19.29
CA SER A 36 -4.50 21.23 -19.27
C SER A 36 -5.51 21.04 -20.40
N SER A 37 -5.25 20.08 -21.28
CA SER A 37 -6.22 19.58 -22.25
C SER A 37 -7.43 18.96 -21.55
N SER A 38 -8.62 19.02 -22.18
CA SER A 38 -9.89 18.54 -21.59
C SER A 38 -9.87 17.05 -21.19
N SER A 39 -8.98 16.26 -21.78
CA SER A 39 -8.78 14.84 -21.47
C SER A 39 -8.19 14.60 -20.07
N THR A 40 -7.37 15.51 -19.56
CA THR A 40 -6.76 15.39 -18.22
C THR A 40 -7.76 15.71 -17.10
N GLN A 41 -8.68 16.65 -17.33
CA GLN A 41 -9.75 16.95 -16.37
C GLN A 41 -10.76 15.80 -16.27
N HIS A 42 -11.19 15.22 -17.40
CA HIS A 42 -12.09 14.06 -17.40
C HIS A 42 -11.51 12.84 -16.69
N LYS A 43 -10.21 12.52 -16.90
CA LYS A 43 -9.55 11.41 -16.19
C LYS A 43 -9.47 11.65 -14.68
N LYS A 44 -9.23 12.90 -14.25
CA LYS A 44 -9.17 13.26 -12.83
C LYS A 44 -10.54 13.08 -12.14
N VAL A 45 -11.62 13.50 -12.79
CA VAL A 45 -12.99 13.35 -12.26
C VAL A 45 -13.39 11.88 -12.16
N GLN A 46 -13.14 11.08 -13.21
CA GLN A 46 -13.43 9.64 -13.20
C GLN A 46 -12.64 8.88 -12.12
N ASN A 47 -11.38 9.24 -11.90
CA ASN A 47 -10.57 8.64 -10.83
C ASN A 47 -11.15 8.93 -9.43
N TYR A 48 -11.67 10.14 -9.20
CA TYR A 48 -12.30 10.51 -7.94
C TYR A 48 -13.59 9.74 -7.69
N GLU A 49 -14.41 9.56 -8.74
CA GLU A 49 -15.64 8.76 -8.67
C GLU A 49 -15.35 7.29 -8.33
N LYS A 50 -14.37 6.67 -8.99
CA LYS A 50 -13.99 5.28 -8.72
C LYS A 50 -13.39 5.08 -7.33
N PHE A 51 -12.56 6.03 -6.89
CA PHE A 51 -12.06 6.02 -5.51
C PHE A 51 -13.20 6.13 -4.49
N GLY A 52 -14.19 6.98 -4.76
CA GLY A 52 -15.40 7.09 -3.95
C GLY A 52 -16.17 5.77 -3.84
N GLN A 53 -16.28 5.00 -4.93
CA GLN A 53 -16.93 3.67 -4.92
C GLN A 53 -16.19 2.65 -4.04
N ILE A 54 -14.84 2.66 -4.07
CA ILE A 54 -14.03 1.81 -3.20
C ILE A 54 -14.29 2.17 -1.73
N GLU A 55 -14.20 3.46 -1.37
CA GLU A 55 -14.40 3.90 0.01
C GLU A 55 -15.82 3.63 0.52
N GLU A 56 -16.84 3.77 -0.33
CA GLU A 56 -18.21 3.40 0.01
C GLU A 56 -18.32 1.89 0.27
N GLY A 57 -17.65 1.06 -0.54
CA GLY A 57 -17.53 -0.39 -0.31
C GLY A 57 -16.88 -0.73 1.03
N LEU A 58 -15.77 -0.05 1.36
CA LEU A 58 -15.07 -0.22 2.62
C LEU A 58 -15.90 0.27 3.82
N ALA A 59 -16.64 1.36 3.68
CA ALA A 59 -17.57 1.85 4.69
C ALA A 59 -18.67 0.83 5.00
N ARG A 60 -19.26 0.21 3.96
CA ARG A 60 -20.22 -0.89 4.12
C ARG A 60 -19.61 -2.10 4.81
N ALA A 61 -18.39 -2.49 4.45
CA ALA A 61 -17.67 -3.59 5.11
C ALA A 61 -17.45 -3.30 6.60
N ARG A 62 -16.96 -2.10 6.96
CA ARG A 62 -16.78 -1.66 8.35
C ARG A 62 -18.09 -1.67 9.13
N ALA A 63 -19.19 -1.22 8.52
CA ALA A 63 -20.52 -1.26 9.12
C ALA A 63 -20.98 -2.71 9.36
N ALA A 64 -20.82 -3.60 8.38
CA ALA A 64 -21.18 -5.01 8.51
C ALA A 64 -20.38 -5.72 9.63
N ILE A 65 -19.08 -5.49 9.71
CA ILE A 65 -18.22 -6.05 10.77
C ILE A 65 -18.68 -5.56 12.16
N ARG A 66 -18.98 -4.26 12.28
CA ARG A 66 -19.49 -3.68 13.54
C ARG A 66 -20.84 -4.26 13.93
N GLU A 67 -21.75 -4.45 12.97
CA GLU A 67 -23.06 -5.05 13.24
C GLU A 67 -22.95 -6.52 13.61
N ALA A 68 -22.12 -7.32 12.93
CA ALA A 68 -21.84 -8.70 13.29
C ALA A 68 -21.26 -8.81 14.72
N ALA A 69 -20.34 -7.91 15.07
CA ALA A 69 -19.76 -7.84 16.41
C ALA A 69 -20.80 -7.54 17.50
N LYS A 70 -21.75 -6.64 17.24
CA LYS A 70 -22.82 -6.26 18.18
C LYS A 70 -23.88 -7.35 18.31
N ARG A 71 -24.40 -7.84 17.19
CA ARG A 71 -25.51 -8.80 17.13
C ARG A 71 -25.07 -10.21 17.50
N ARG A 72 -23.76 -10.49 17.47
CA ARG A 72 -23.20 -11.83 17.63
C ARG A 72 -23.80 -12.81 16.62
N THR A 73 -23.91 -12.35 15.38
CA THR A 73 -24.45 -13.11 14.25
C THR A 73 -23.57 -12.89 13.02
N TYR A 74 -23.66 -13.82 12.06
CA TYR A 74 -22.95 -13.76 10.80
C TYR A 74 -23.90 -14.10 9.66
N ILE A 75 -23.65 -13.53 8.48
CA ILE A 75 -24.36 -13.88 7.26
C ILE A 75 -23.59 -15.02 6.60
N PHE A 76 -24.20 -16.19 6.49
CA PHE A 76 -23.64 -17.32 5.76
C PHE A 76 -23.73 -17.04 4.25
N TYR A 77 -22.65 -17.28 3.51
CA TYR A 77 -22.65 -17.10 2.07
C TYR A 77 -22.63 -18.40 1.26
N GLU A 78 -22.04 -19.50 1.74
CA GLU A 78 -22.24 -20.83 1.15
C GLU A 78 -21.98 -21.95 2.18
N ASN A 79 -22.38 -23.17 1.80
CA ASN A 79 -22.47 -24.41 2.56
C ASN A 79 -21.29 -24.60 3.55
N GLY A 80 -21.63 -24.65 4.84
CA GLY A 80 -20.71 -24.36 5.93
C GLY A 80 -19.59 -25.39 6.17
N SER A 81 -18.54 -24.89 6.83
CA SER A 81 -17.75 -25.71 7.76
C SER A 81 -16.97 -24.87 8.79
N PHE A 82 -16.64 -23.62 8.47
CA PHE A 82 -15.83 -22.78 9.36
C PHE A 82 -16.66 -21.84 10.24
N ILE A 83 -16.86 -22.25 11.49
CA ILE A 83 -17.43 -21.38 12.54
C ILE A 83 -16.28 -21.04 13.49
N PRO A 84 -15.74 -19.80 13.48
CA PRO A 84 -14.72 -19.43 14.45
C PRO A 84 -15.31 -19.53 15.87
N ARG A 85 -14.78 -20.45 16.67
CA ARG A 85 -15.15 -20.69 18.06
C ARG A 85 -13.90 -20.74 18.92
N GLY A 86 -14.08 -20.62 20.24
CA GLY A 86 -13.01 -20.73 21.22
C GLY A 86 -12.34 -19.39 21.56
N SER A 87 -11.47 -19.45 22.57
CA SER A 87 -10.77 -18.29 23.14
C SER A 87 -9.72 -17.67 22.23
N VAL A 88 -9.37 -18.33 21.12
CA VAL A 88 -8.42 -17.81 20.11
C VAL A 88 -8.94 -16.51 19.47
N TYR A 89 -10.26 -16.37 19.33
CA TYR A 89 -10.88 -15.19 18.71
C TYR A 89 -11.38 -14.21 19.77
N ARG A 90 -10.83 -12.99 19.78
CA ARG A 90 -11.35 -11.90 20.62
C ARG A 90 -12.83 -11.60 20.31
N ASN A 91 -13.19 -11.62 19.03
CA ASN A 91 -14.59 -11.56 18.58
C ASN A 91 -14.75 -12.42 17.32
N PRO A 92 -15.28 -13.66 17.44
CA PRO A 92 -15.40 -14.56 16.29
C PRO A 92 -16.35 -14.03 15.21
N PHE A 93 -17.40 -13.30 15.59
CA PHE A 93 -18.38 -12.74 14.66
C PHE A 93 -17.78 -11.63 13.80
N ALA A 94 -17.04 -10.72 14.44
CA ALA A 94 -16.31 -9.67 13.73
C ALA A 94 -15.24 -10.26 12.80
N PHE A 95 -14.50 -11.27 13.29
CA PHE A 95 -13.46 -11.95 12.51
C PHE A 95 -14.04 -12.61 11.25
N TYR A 96 -15.08 -13.44 11.41
CA TYR A 96 -15.71 -14.11 10.28
C TYR A 96 -16.27 -13.11 9.27
N GLN A 97 -17.02 -12.10 9.73
CA GLN A 97 -17.56 -11.09 8.83
C GLN A 97 -16.45 -10.32 8.11
N SER A 98 -15.34 -10.03 8.78
CA SER A 98 -14.20 -9.36 8.15
C SER A 98 -13.57 -10.20 7.03
N HIS A 99 -13.46 -11.51 7.23
CA HIS A 99 -12.96 -12.44 6.21
C HIS A 99 -13.87 -12.47 4.98
N ILE A 100 -15.19 -12.56 5.19
CA ILE A 100 -16.17 -12.55 4.11
C ILE A 100 -16.13 -11.23 3.32
N GLU A 101 -16.04 -10.08 3.99
CA GLU A 101 -15.93 -8.78 3.31
C GLU A 101 -14.60 -8.65 2.55
N MET A 102 -13.51 -9.19 3.11
CA MET A 102 -12.20 -9.24 2.45
C MET A 102 -12.27 -10.09 1.18
N GLN A 103 -12.80 -11.31 1.24
CA GLN A 103 -12.96 -12.19 0.06
C GLN A 103 -13.77 -11.55 -1.07
N LYS A 104 -14.79 -10.75 -0.73
CA LYS A 104 -15.66 -10.10 -1.73
C LYS A 104 -15.03 -8.89 -2.41
N ARG A 105 -14.27 -8.08 -1.66
CA ARG A 105 -13.92 -6.70 -2.07
C ARG A 105 -12.44 -6.47 -2.22
N PHE A 106 -11.61 -7.26 -1.55
CA PHE A 106 -10.17 -7.04 -1.55
C PHE A 106 -9.62 -7.36 -2.94
N LYS A 107 -8.99 -6.35 -3.53
CA LYS A 107 -8.37 -6.45 -4.86
C LYS A 107 -6.98 -5.85 -4.82
N ILE A 108 -6.02 -6.63 -5.31
CA ILE A 108 -4.60 -6.27 -5.37
C ILE A 108 -4.23 -6.02 -6.82
N TRP A 109 -3.56 -4.92 -7.07
CA TRP A 109 -2.87 -4.69 -8.33
C TRP A 109 -1.36 -4.77 -8.12
N VAL A 110 -0.66 -5.42 -9.04
CA VAL A 110 0.77 -5.72 -8.93
C VAL A 110 1.56 -4.79 -9.83
N TYR A 111 2.54 -4.08 -9.26
CA TYR A 111 3.52 -3.31 -10.03
C TYR A 111 4.33 -4.24 -10.94
N LYS A 112 4.68 -3.76 -12.13
CA LYS A 112 5.37 -4.57 -13.17
C LYS A 112 6.86 -4.26 -13.26
N GLU A 113 7.34 -3.41 -12.38
CA GLU A 113 8.69 -2.89 -12.36
C GLU A 113 9.63 -3.90 -11.72
N GLY A 114 10.84 -3.97 -12.28
CA GLY A 114 11.88 -4.84 -11.79
C GLY A 114 11.98 -6.13 -12.61
N GLU A 115 13.13 -6.78 -12.52
CA GLU A 115 13.40 -8.02 -13.22
C GLU A 115 13.79 -9.14 -12.24
N PRO A 116 13.47 -10.40 -12.55
CA PRO A 116 14.02 -11.52 -11.82
C PRO A 116 15.56 -11.52 -11.82
N PRO A 117 16.22 -12.03 -10.77
CA PRO A 117 15.63 -12.77 -9.65
C PRO A 117 15.18 -11.90 -8.46
N LEU A 118 15.36 -10.58 -8.50
CA LEU A 118 15.09 -9.69 -7.36
C LEU A 118 13.60 -9.34 -7.23
N PHE A 119 12.90 -9.29 -8.36
CA PHE A 119 11.48 -8.94 -8.45
C PHE A 119 10.69 -10.08 -9.11
N HIS A 120 9.38 -10.12 -8.88
CA HIS A 120 8.43 -11.06 -9.50
C HIS A 120 8.69 -12.55 -9.23
N ARG A 121 9.67 -12.88 -8.38
CA ARG A 121 9.97 -14.24 -7.94
C ARG A 121 10.47 -14.23 -6.51
N GLY A 122 9.97 -15.15 -5.70
CA GLY A 122 10.50 -15.37 -4.36
C GLY A 122 10.99 -16.81 -4.13
N PRO A 123 11.54 -17.10 -2.95
CA PRO A 123 11.86 -18.47 -2.55
C PRO A 123 10.58 -19.24 -2.19
N MET A 124 10.40 -20.44 -2.76
CA MET A 124 9.25 -21.32 -2.46
C MET A 124 9.60 -22.47 -1.51
N LYS A 125 10.72 -22.35 -0.79
CA LYS A 125 11.23 -23.38 0.12
C LYS A 125 11.67 -22.74 1.43
N GLU A 126 11.68 -23.56 2.47
CA GLU A 126 12.20 -23.22 3.80
C GLU A 126 11.44 -22.06 4.48
N ILE A 127 12.09 -21.40 5.43
CA ILE A 127 11.52 -20.35 6.28
C ILE A 127 11.08 -19.09 5.51
N TYR A 128 11.57 -18.92 4.28
CA TYR A 128 11.21 -17.80 3.41
C TYR A 128 10.07 -18.11 2.42
N SER A 129 9.48 -19.31 2.52
CA SER A 129 8.49 -19.80 1.56
C SER A 129 7.24 -18.94 1.43
N ILE A 130 6.77 -18.29 2.50
CA ILE A 130 5.53 -17.50 2.43
C ILE A 130 5.69 -16.22 1.59
N GLU A 131 6.88 -15.61 1.56
CA GLU A 131 7.19 -14.49 0.66
C GLU A 131 7.08 -14.94 -0.81
N GLY A 132 7.72 -16.05 -1.16
CA GLY A 132 7.66 -16.58 -2.52
C GLY A 132 6.29 -17.11 -2.90
N GLN A 133 5.56 -17.74 -1.98
CA GLN A 133 4.20 -18.21 -2.23
C GLN A 133 3.26 -17.04 -2.51
N PHE A 134 3.36 -15.94 -1.76
CA PHE A 134 2.52 -14.76 -2.01
C PHE A 134 2.85 -14.13 -3.36
N ILE A 135 4.14 -13.98 -3.69
CA ILE A 135 4.56 -13.45 -5.00
C ILE A 135 4.04 -14.36 -6.12
N ASP A 136 4.22 -15.67 -6.02
CA ASP A 136 3.78 -16.64 -7.01
C ASP A 136 2.25 -16.60 -7.23
N GLU A 137 1.47 -16.57 -6.14
CA GLU A 137 0.01 -16.44 -6.20
C GLU A 137 -0.42 -15.16 -6.95
N MET A 138 0.22 -14.03 -6.66
CA MET A 138 -0.09 -12.75 -7.33
C MET A 138 0.35 -12.69 -8.79
N GLU A 139 1.51 -13.29 -9.12
CA GLU A 139 2.09 -13.31 -10.47
C GLU A 139 1.47 -14.40 -11.36
N SER A 140 0.85 -15.43 -10.77
CA SER A 140 0.22 -16.54 -11.51
C SER A 140 -0.89 -16.09 -12.45
N GLY A 141 -1.54 -14.96 -12.15
CA GLY A 141 -2.72 -14.49 -12.86
C GLY A 141 -4.04 -15.12 -12.44
N GLU A 142 -4.01 -16.17 -11.60
CA GLU A 142 -5.16 -16.99 -11.23
C GLU A 142 -5.81 -16.57 -9.90
N SER A 143 -5.13 -15.75 -9.10
CA SER A 143 -5.64 -15.35 -7.80
C SER A 143 -6.93 -14.54 -7.91
N HIS A 144 -7.96 -14.96 -7.17
CA HIS A 144 -9.23 -14.23 -7.07
C HIS A 144 -9.07 -12.81 -6.47
N PHE A 145 -7.96 -12.54 -5.79
CA PHE A 145 -7.64 -11.21 -5.27
C PHE A 145 -6.98 -10.30 -6.32
N LEU A 146 -6.45 -10.84 -7.42
CA LEU A 146 -5.78 -10.03 -8.44
C LEU A 146 -6.81 -9.19 -9.22
N THR A 147 -6.43 -7.94 -9.56
CA THR A 147 -7.15 -7.12 -10.53
C THR A 147 -6.24 -6.66 -11.65
N LYS A 148 -6.74 -6.71 -12.90
CA LYS A 148 -6.06 -6.14 -14.08
C LYS A 148 -6.25 -4.62 -14.18
N ASN A 149 -7.33 -4.10 -13.59
CA ASN A 149 -7.58 -2.67 -13.54
C ASN A 149 -7.12 -2.09 -12.19
N PRO A 150 -6.11 -1.20 -12.16
CA PRO A 150 -5.63 -0.55 -10.94
C PRO A 150 -6.69 0.35 -10.26
N GLU A 151 -7.68 0.83 -11.00
CA GLU A 151 -8.77 1.65 -10.43
C GLU A 151 -9.71 0.83 -9.54
N ASN A 152 -9.73 -0.50 -9.69
CA ASN A 152 -10.51 -1.40 -8.84
C ASN A 152 -9.70 -1.89 -7.63
N ALA A 153 -8.42 -1.53 -7.54
CA ALA A 153 -7.52 -2.06 -6.53
C ALA A 153 -7.74 -1.37 -5.17
N THR A 154 -7.90 -2.16 -4.12
CA THR A 154 -7.91 -1.68 -2.74
C THR A 154 -6.49 -1.58 -2.15
N ALA A 155 -5.54 -2.34 -2.70
CA ALA A 155 -4.13 -2.29 -2.32
C ALA A 155 -3.22 -2.52 -3.54
N PHE A 156 -1.99 -2.03 -3.46
CA PHE A 156 -0.99 -2.18 -4.50
C PHE A 156 0.21 -2.98 -3.99
N PHE A 157 0.57 -4.03 -4.70
CA PHE A 157 1.66 -4.91 -4.31
C PHE A 157 2.95 -4.56 -5.06
N LEU A 158 4.00 -4.31 -4.29
CA LEU A 158 5.37 -4.17 -4.74
C LEU A 158 5.98 -5.57 -4.81
N SER A 159 6.18 -6.10 -6.03
CA SER A 159 6.66 -7.46 -6.25
C SER A 159 8.17 -7.59 -6.03
N ILE A 160 8.65 -7.13 -4.87
CA ILE A 160 10.05 -7.15 -4.44
C ILE A 160 10.29 -8.36 -3.54
N SER A 161 11.34 -9.13 -3.81
CA SER A 161 11.76 -10.24 -2.94
C SER A 161 12.99 -9.87 -2.12
N ILE A 162 12.78 -9.59 -0.83
CA ILE A 162 13.85 -9.26 0.11
C ILE A 162 14.80 -10.46 0.25
N ALA A 163 14.28 -11.68 0.32
CA ALA A 163 15.12 -12.88 0.40
C ALA A 163 16.03 -13.05 -0.83
N LYS A 164 15.55 -12.72 -2.04
CA LYS A 164 16.38 -12.75 -3.26
C LYS A 164 17.38 -11.61 -3.30
N ILE A 165 16.99 -10.41 -2.88
CA ILE A 165 17.89 -9.27 -2.76
C ILE A 165 19.05 -9.60 -1.82
N VAL A 166 18.77 -10.17 -0.65
CA VAL A 166 19.80 -10.67 0.28
C VAL A 166 20.65 -11.73 -0.41
N LYS A 167 20.05 -12.74 -1.05
CA LYS A 167 20.84 -13.81 -1.69
C LYS A 167 21.80 -13.33 -2.79
N TYR A 168 21.38 -12.37 -3.62
CA TYR A 168 22.12 -12.01 -4.83
C TYR A 168 22.93 -10.71 -4.71
N VAL A 169 22.55 -9.80 -3.81
CA VAL A 169 23.17 -8.48 -3.69
C VAL A 169 23.98 -8.33 -2.41
N TYR A 170 23.64 -9.07 -1.35
CA TYR A 170 24.36 -8.97 -0.08
C TYR A 170 25.85 -9.26 -0.29
N ASN A 171 26.66 -8.27 0.08
CA ASN A 171 28.11 -8.39 0.09
C ASN A 171 28.61 -8.31 1.54
N PRO A 172 29.05 -9.43 2.14
CA PRO A 172 29.52 -9.45 3.53
C PRO A 172 30.79 -8.61 3.75
N ARG A 173 31.48 -8.20 2.69
CA ARG A 173 32.65 -7.31 2.77
C ARG A 173 32.27 -5.83 2.80
N CYS A 174 30.99 -5.49 2.63
CA CYS A 174 30.53 -4.11 2.72
C CYS A 174 30.36 -3.71 4.19
N SER A 175 31.01 -2.63 4.62
CA SER A 175 30.82 -2.01 5.93
C SER A 175 29.51 -1.20 6.04
N CYS A 176 28.70 -1.19 4.98
CA CYS A 176 27.52 -0.34 4.83
C CYS A 176 26.27 -0.82 5.60
N GLY A 177 26.35 -1.91 6.38
CA GLY A 177 25.21 -2.46 7.12
C GLY A 177 24.04 -2.84 6.21
N SER A 178 22.80 -2.59 6.61
CA SER A 178 21.59 -2.82 5.80
C SER A 178 21.24 -1.68 4.84
N ARG A 179 22.11 -0.67 4.69
CA ARG A 179 21.83 0.52 3.87
C ARG A 179 21.68 0.20 2.38
N TRP A 180 22.35 -0.84 1.88
CA TRP A 180 22.19 -1.29 0.50
C TRP A 180 20.76 -1.77 0.23
N LEU A 181 20.11 -2.46 1.17
CA LEU A 181 18.73 -2.90 1.05
C LEU A 181 17.76 -1.72 1.01
N GLN A 182 17.99 -0.73 1.89
CA GLN A 182 17.20 0.51 1.90
C GLN A 182 17.32 1.26 0.58
N ASN A 183 18.53 1.37 0.03
CA ASN A 183 18.73 2.06 -1.25
C ASN A 183 17.98 1.36 -2.39
N ILE A 184 18.06 0.02 -2.50
CA ILE A 184 17.31 -0.75 -3.51
C ILE A 184 15.81 -0.50 -3.38
N PHE A 185 15.28 -0.52 -2.15
CA PHE A 185 13.86 -0.29 -1.91
C PHE A 185 13.45 1.15 -2.27
N VAL A 186 14.23 2.14 -1.87
CA VAL A 186 14.00 3.56 -2.19
C VAL A 186 14.04 3.79 -3.69
N ASP A 187 15.04 3.24 -4.39
CA ASP A 187 15.15 3.34 -5.85
C ASP A 187 13.96 2.71 -6.55
N TYR A 188 13.50 1.54 -6.08
CA TYR A 188 12.30 0.88 -6.59
C TYR A 188 11.04 1.74 -6.41
N VAL A 189 10.82 2.26 -5.20
CA VAL A 189 9.69 3.14 -4.89
C VAL A 189 9.76 4.42 -5.73
N ASN A 190 10.94 4.98 -5.95
CA ASN A 190 11.12 6.15 -6.81
C ASN A 190 10.72 5.85 -8.26
N VAL A 191 11.08 4.69 -8.81
CA VAL A 191 10.65 4.29 -10.16
C VAL A 191 9.13 4.16 -10.22
N VAL A 192 8.54 3.43 -9.27
CA VAL A 192 7.11 3.16 -9.24
C VAL A 192 6.28 4.45 -9.06
N SER A 193 6.64 5.27 -8.07
CA SER A 193 5.91 6.51 -7.74
C SER A 193 5.95 7.55 -8.87
N ASN A 194 7.04 7.62 -9.62
CA ASN A 194 7.16 8.52 -10.76
C ASN A 194 6.45 7.99 -12.01
N LYS A 195 6.42 6.66 -12.19
CA LYS A 195 5.82 6.02 -13.38
C LYS A 195 4.30 5.89 -13.29
N TYR A 196 3.75 5.65 -12.09
CA TYR A 196 2.32 5.38 -11.91
C TYR A 196 1.62 6.48 -11.12
N PRO A 197 0.50 7.03 -11.63
CA PRO A 197 -0.25 8.06 -10.91
C PRO A 197 -0.95 7.54 -9.65
N TYR A 198 -1.07 6.22 -9.49
CA TYR A 198 -1.78 5.58 -8.39
C TYR A 198 -1.06 5.71 -7.05
N TRP A 199 0.26 5.89 -7.06
CA TRP A 199 1.04 6.12 -5.84
C TRP A 199 0.55 7.36 -5.07
N ASN A 200 0.23 8.42 -5.80
CA ASN A 200 -0.20 9.71 -5.25
C ASN A 200 -1.62 9.68 -4.68
N ARG A 201 -2.40 8.61 -4.88
CA ARG A 201 -3.78 8.54 -4.36
C ARG A 201 -3.81 8.45 -2.83
N SER A 202 -2.81 7.80 -2.27
CA SER A 202 -2.69 7.50 -0.83
C SER A 202 -1.34 7.94 -0.26
N ASN A 203 -0.49 8.57 -1.10
CA ASN A 203 0.93 8.80 -0.81
C ASN A 203 1.65 7.51 -0.36
N GLY A 204 1.31 6.38 -0.97
CA GLY A 204 1.89 5.06 -0.66
C GLY A 204 1.27 4.31 0.51
N ALA A 205 0.25 4.84 1.20
CA ALA A 205 -0.32 4.21 2.41
C ALA A 205 -1.06 2.88 2.16
N ASP A 206 -1.48 2.63 0.92
CA ASP A 206 -2.12 1.38 0.48
C ASP A 206 -1.21 0.51 -0.40
N HIS A 207 0.10 0.81 -0.38
CA HIS A 207 1.12 0.05 -1.08
C HIS A 207 1.85 -0.84 -0.08
N PHE A 208 2.08 -2.09 -0.44
CA PHE A 208 2.68 -3.07 0.46
C PHE A 208 3.62 -4.03 -0.27
N TYR A 209 4.52 -4.64 0.49
CA TYR A 209 5.31 -5.80 0.08
C TYR A 209 5.22 -6.86 1.18
N VAL A 210 5.60 -8.10 0.86
CA VAL A 210 5.57 -9.22 1.79
C VAL A 210 6.99 -9.70 2.01
N SER A 211 7.28 -10.04 3.27
CA SER A 211 8.62 -10.36 3.71
C SER A 211 8.54 -11.17 5.03
N CYS A 212 9.09 -12.39 5.05
CA CYS A 212 9.48 -13.24 6.19
C CYS A 212 10.54 -12.74 7.22
N HIS A 213 10.20 -11.95 8.25
CA HIS A 213 10.93 -11.64 9.51
C HIS A 213 12.50 -11.65 9.76
N ASP A 214 13.40 -12.27 8.98
CA ASP A 214 14.80 -12.54 9.38
C ASP A 214 15.89 -11.61 8.75
N TRP A 215 15.63 -10.30 8.60
CA TRP A 215 16.59 -9.32 8.01
C TRP A 215 16.80 -8.08 8.86
#